data_AF-A0A4U9I379-F1
#
_entry.id   AF-A0A4U9I379-F1
#
_cell.length_a   1.000
_cell.length_b   1.000
_cell.length_c   1.000
_cell.angle_alpha   90.00
_cell.angle_beta   90.00
_cell.angle_gamma   90.00
#
_symmetry.space_group_name_H-M   'P 1'
#
loop_
_entity.id
_entity.type
_entity.pdbx_description
1 polymer ?
#
loop_
_entity_poly.entity_id
_entity_poly.type
_entity_poly.pdbx_seq_one_letter_code
_entity_poly.pdbx_strand_id
1 'polypeptide(L)'
;MVLDKDGAPLPVSAEGDAEHNVIVWMDHRATAQAERINATHHPVLNYVGGKISPEMETPKLLWLKEHRREIFDRAGQFFDLADFLTWRATGDLARSICTVTCKWTWLAHENRWDADYFRTIGLSELADENFARIGQRILAPGTPCASGLTEQAAREMGLPVGTPVAVGLIDAHAGGIGTVGVEEGALSNLAYVFGTSSCTMTSTAEPAFVPGVWGPYYSAMVPGLWLSEGGQSAAGAAIDQLLAFHPAAEEARLLAQAAGQPLPVWLADRVMQRCAQPSEAVALAAGLHVVPEFLGNRAPFADPHARAIICGLGMERDLDNLLALYMAGLCGIGYGLRQILDAQRACGVNTRNIAISGGAGQHPLVRQILADACGMPILTTQCSEPVLLGSAILGAVAGNIAPSVTDAMKQFTHVDRYYSPDDAWQALHQRRYDIYKQLQHTAKLIKE
;
A
#
# COMPACT_ATOMS: atom_id res chain seq x y z
N MET A 1 -4.88 14.31 11.83
CA MET A 1 -5.40 15.66 12.10
C MET A 1 -5.48 15.93 13.59
N VAL A 2 -5.26 17.18 14.01
CA VAL A 2 -5.26 17.61 15.41
C VAL A 2 -6.39 18.60 15.67
N LEU A 3 -7.28 18.27 16.61
CA LEU A 3 -8.40 19.11 17.03
C LEU A 3 -8.32 19.40 18.53
N ASP A 4 -8.81 20.54 18.97
CA ASP A 4 -8.97 20.85 20.39
C ASP A 4 -10.18 20.15 21.03
N LYS A 5 -10.46 20.48 22.29
CA LYS A 5 -11.55 19.85 23.06
C LYS A 5 -12.95 20.22 22.57
N ASP A 6 -13.06 21.31 21.82
CA ASP A 6 -14.32 21.78 21.24
C ASP A 6 -14.46 21.35 19.77
N GLY A 7 -13.48 20.59 19.25
CA GLY A 7 -13.46 20.08 17.88
C GLY A 7 -12.94 21.10 16.84
N ALA A 8 -12.35 22.21 17.29
CA ALA A 8 -11.75 23.20 16.39
C ALA A 8 -10.35 22.77 15.95
N PRO A 9 -9.93 23.11 14.71
CA PRO A 9 -8.64 22.70 14.18
C PRO A 9 -7.48 23.39 14.91
N LEU A 10 -6.40 22.64 15.16
CA LEU A 10 -5.17 23.17 15.75
C LEU A 10 -4.00 23.14 14.74
N PRO A 11 -3.20 24.21 14.66
CA PRO A 11 -2.12 24.32 13.68
C PRO A 11 -0.96 23.36 14.00
N VAL A 12 -0.53 22.59 13.01
CA VAL A 12 0.65 21.70 13.08
C VAL A 12 1.82 22.18 12.22
N SER A 13 1.64 23.24 11.43
CA SER A 13 2.72 23.90 10.68
C SER A 13 3.39 25.00 11.51
N ALA A 14 4.65 25.32 11.19
CA ALA A 14 5.45 26.31 11.93
C ALA A 14 4.86 27.73 11.88
N GLU A 15 4.12 28.06 10.82
CA GLU A 15 3.50 29.37 10.61
C GLU A 15 2.31 29.62 11.54
N GLY A 16 1.78 28.58 12.21
CA GLY A 16 0.68 28.71 13.16
C GLY A 16 -0.71 28.87 12.52
N ASP A 17 -0.84 28.63 11.20
CA ASP A 17 -2.11 28.66 10.50
C ASP A 17 -2.99 27.46 10.89
N ALA A 18 -4.18 27.73 11.43
CA ALA A 18 -5.12 26.70 11.89
C ALA A 18 -5.66 25.84 10.74
N GLU A 19 -5.61 26.31 9.50
CA GLU A 19 -5.95 25.52 8.31
C GLU A 19 -4.86 24.47 8.00
N HIS A 20 -3.63 24.67 8.49
CA HIS A 20 -2.56 23.69 8.39
C HIS A 20 -2.54 22.76 9.61
N ASN A 21 -3.59 21.94 9.75
CA ASN A 21 -3.86 21.04 10.89
C ASN A 21 -3.64 19.54 10.59
N VAL A 22 -3.10 19.21 9.41
CA VAL A 22 -2.77 17.85 8.97
C VAL A 22 -1.28 17.71 8.72
N ILE A 23 -0.64 16.74 9.38
CA ILE A 23 0.68 16.25 8.98
C ILE A 23 0.45 15.14 7.95
N VAL A 24 0.84 15.37 6.70
CA VAL A 24 0.61 14.42 5.59
C VAL A 24 1.39 13.12 5.85
N TRP A 25 0.89 11.99 5.35
CA TRP A 25 1.48 10.66 5.58
C TRP A 25 2.98 10.61 5.21
N MET A 26 3.36 11.17 4.05
CA MET A 26 4.74 11.19 3.52
C MET A 26 5.70 12.16 4.21
N ASP A 27 5.25 12.88 5.24
CA ASP A 27 6.11 13.81 5.98
C ASP A 27 7.07 13.03 6.90
N HIS A 28 8.38 13.31 6.77
CA HIS A 28 9.46 12.63 7.51
C HIS A 28 10.04 13.45 8.67
N ARG A 29 9.36 14.51 9.12
CA ARG A 29 9.84 15.36 10.24
C ARG A 29 10.12 14.58 11.53
N ALA A 30 9.45 13.44 11.70
CA ALA A 30 9.53 12.58 12.88
C ALA A 30 10.63 11.51 12.80
N THR A 31 11.63 11.65 11.92
CA THR A 31 12.70 10.64 11.72
C THR A 31 13.47 10.35 13.01
N ALA A 32 13.92 11.38 13.74
CA ALA A 32 14.66 11.20 14.99
C ALA A 32 13.80 10.55 16.10
N GLN A 33 12.50 10.78 16.10
CA GLN A 33 11.53 10.16 17.02
C GLN A 33 11.37 8.68 16.68
N ALA A 34 11.19 8.34 15.39
CA ALA A 34 11.08 6.97 14.94
C ALA A 34 12.34 6.15 15.29
N GLU A 35 13.54 6.70 15.09
CA GLU A 35 14.81 6.06 15.47
C GLU A 35 14.89 5.76 16.97
N ARG A 36 14.50 6.74 17.82
CA ARG A 36 14.45 6.54 19.28
C ARG A 36 13.43 5.49 19.69
N ILE A 37 12.24 5.48 19.07
CA ILE A 37 11.22 4.46 19.32
C ILE A 37 11.76 3.08 18.93
N ASN A 38 12.42 2.97 17.77
CA ASN A 38 12.99 1.70 17.30
C ASN A 38 14.08 1.15 18.24
N ALA A 39 14.88 2.03 18.86
CA ALA A 39 15.91 1.64 19.83
C ALA A 39 15.33 1.03 21.13
N THR A 40 14.04 1.19 21.39
CA THR A 40 13.37 0.56 22.56
C THR A 40 13.17 -0.94 22.38
N HIS A 41 13.14 -1.42 21.13
CA HIS A 41 12.77 -2.80 20.79
C HIS A 41 11.45 -3.26 21.43
N HIS A 42 10.51 -2.32 21.67
CA HIS A 42 9.25 -2.63 22.34
C HIS A 42 8.44 -3.71 21.57
N PRO A 43 7.79 -4.67 22.24
CA PRO A 43 7.10 -5.79 21.60
C PRO A 43 6.06 -5.41 20.52
N VAL A 44 5.38 -4.27 20.64
CA VAL A 44 4.42 -3.80 19.62
C VAL A 44 5.07 -3.57 18.25
N LEU A 45 6.38 -3.31 18.22
CA LEU A 45 7.12 -3.09 16.97
C LEU A 45 7.16 -4.36 16.10
N ASN A 46 6.96 -5.53 16.68
CA ASN A 46 6.87 -6.79 15.95
C ASN A 46 5.72 -6.79 14.91
N TYR A 47 4.69 -5.98 15.11
CA TYR A 47 3.54 -5.89 14.20
C TYR A 47 3.75 -4.89 13.05
N VAL A 48 4.74 -4.00 13.14
CA VAL A 48 5.09 -3.04 12.06
C VAL A 48 6.36 -3.46 11.31
N GLY A 49 6.66 -4.76 11.29
CA GLY A 49 7.85 -5.32 10.64
C GLY A 49 9.16 -5.08 11.41
N GLY A 50 9.08 -4.88 12.74
CA GLY A 50 10.22 -4.71 13.64
C GLY A 50 10.80 -3.29 13.68
N LYS A 51 10.41 -2.41 12.74
CA LYS A 51 10.87 -1.03 12.68
C LYS A 51 9.74 -0.07 12.30
N ILE A 52 9.36 0.82 13.21
CA ILE A 52 8.36 1.86 12.97
C ILE A 52 8.90 2.92 11.99
N SER A 53 8.06 3.33 11.05
CA SER A 53 8.35 4.37 10.06
C SER A 53 8.08 5.77 10.64
N PRO A 54 8.85 6.81 10.27
CA PRO A 54 8.50 8.20 10.60
C PRO A 54 7.14 8.66 10.01
N GLU A 55 6.62 7.93 9.03
CA GLU A 55 5.32 8.18 8.42
C GLU A 55 4.14 7.73 9.31
N MET A 56 4.39 6.89 10.32
CA MET A 56 3.37 6.43 11.28
C MET A 56 3.08 7.49 12.35
N GLU A 57 1.98 7.31 13.08
CA GLU A 57 1.38 8.39 13.86
C GLU A 57 2.08 8.59 15.21
N THR A 58 2.55 7.54 15.88
CA THR A 58 3.18 7.70 17.21
C THR A 58 4.52 8.46 17.17
N PRO A 59 5.41 8.31 16.16
CA PRO A 59 6.54 9.22 15.98
C PRO A 59 6.10 10.67 15.75
N LYS A 60 5.06 10.91 14.95
CA LYS A 60 4.54 12.26 14.65
C LYS A 60 3.94 12.93 15.89
N LEU A 61 3.24 12.18 16.73
CA LEU A 61 2.75 12.66 18.03
C LEU A 61 3.89 13.01 18.98
N LEU A 62 4.92 12.17 19.05
CA LEU A 62 6.11 12.47 19.85
C LEU A 62 6.82 13.73 19.34
N TRP A 63 6.95 13.88 18.02
CA TRP A 63 7.50 15.08 17.41
C TRP A 63 6.68 16.33 17.77
N LEU A 64 5.35 16.23 17.67
CA LEU A 64 4.43 17.32 18.01
C LEU A 64 4.55 17.72 19.49
N LYS A 65 4.65 16.74 20.40
CA LYS A 65 4.87 17.00 21.82
C LYS A 65 6.17 17.75 22.09
N GLU A 66 7.25 17.37 21.41
CA GLU A 66 8.58 17.95 21.62
C GLU A 66 8.75 19.34 20.97
N HIS A 67 8.16 19.55 19.79
CA HIS A 67 8.39 20.76 19.00
C HIS A 67 7.25 21.78 19.14
N ARG A 68 6.05 21.31 19.50
CA ARG A 68 4.80 22.10 19.55
C ARG A 68 3.98 21.70 20.76
N ARG A 69 4.61 21.76 21.93
CA ARG A 69 4.03 21.33 23.20
C ARG A 69 2.69 22.01 23.48
N GLU A 70 2.55 23.31 23.16
CA GLU A 70 1.29 24.03 23.36
C GLU A 70 0.13 23.43 22.57
N ILE A 71 0.40 22.91 21.37
CA ILE A 71 -0.59 22.28 20.50
C ILE A 71 -0.94 20.89 21.02
N PHE A 72 0.07 20.09 21.36
CA PHE A 72 -0.14 18.77 21.94
C PHE A 72 -0.98 18.84 23.22
N ASP A 73 -0.67 19.77 24.14
CA ASP A 73 -1.38 19.90 25.41
C ASP A 73 -2.84 20.34 25.23
N ARG A 74 -3.11 21.23 24.26
CA ARG A 74 -4.46 21.71 23.92
C ARG A 74 -5.31 20.70 23.16
N ALA A 75 -4.70 19.76 22.45
CA ALA A 75 -5.41 18.81 21.61
C ALA A 75 -6.40 17.97 22.43
N GLY A 76 -7.66 17.98 22.00
CA GLY A 76 -8.71 17.12 22.53
C GLY A 76 -8.81 15.81 21.76
N GLN A 77 -8.51 15.82 20.45
CA GLN A 77 -8.56 14.64 19.60
C GLN A 77 -7.39 14.63 18.59
N PHE A 78 -6.75 13.48 18.46
CA PHE A 78 -5.87 13.13 17.35
C PHE A 78 -6.58 12.07 16.51
N PHE A 79 -6.69 12.35 15.22
CA PHE A 79 -7.39 11.51 14.26
C PHE A 79 -6.46 11.06 13.14
N ASP A 80 -6.58 9.79 12.74
CA ASP A 80 -6.24 9.42 11.38
C ASP A 80 -7.21 10.11 10.41
N LEU A 81 -6.82 10.35 9.16
CA LEU A 81 -7.66 11.12 8.23
C LEU A 81 -8.98 10.39 7.94
N ALA A 82 -8.97 9.07 7.81
CA ALA A 82 -10.19 8.30 7.56
C ALA A 82 -11.18 8.41 8.73
N ASP A 83 -10.68 8.37 9.96
CA ASP A 83 -11.50 8.51 11.16
C ASP A 83 -12.06 9.93 11.29
N PHE A 84 -11.26 10.96 10.99
CA PHE A 84 -11.74 12.33 10.95
C PHE A 84 -12.91 12.49 9.98
N LEU A 85 -12.85 11.92 8.78
CA LEU A 85 -13.92 12.05 7.79
C LEU A 85 -15.22 11.45 8.32
N THR A 86 -15.15 10.30 9.00
CA THR A 86 -16.33 9.70 9.65
C THR A 86 -16.85 10.53 10.82
N TRP A 87 -15.97 11.10 11.65
CA TRP A 87 -16.35 12.01 12.72
C TRP A 87 -17.00 13.29 12.19
N ARG A 88 -16.43 13.92 11.16
CA ARG A 88 -16.97 15.13 10.54
C ARG A 88 -18.35 14.88 9.93
N ALA A 89 -18.56 13.68 9.40
CA ALA A 89 -19.84 13.28 8.84
C ALA A 89 -20.92 12.97 9.89
N THR A 90 -20.54 12.39 11.04
CA THR A 90 -21.49 11.74 11.97
C THR A 90 -21.47 12.25 13.42
N GLY A 91 -20.42 12.98 13.81
CA GLY A 91 -20.11 13.33 15.20
C GLY A 91 -19.56 12.16 16.03
N ASP A 92 -19.41 10.97 15.45
CA ASP A 92 -18.95 9.78 16.16
C ASP A 92 -17.43 9.81 16.40
N LEU A 93 -17.01 9.61 17.66
CA LEU A 93 -15.59 9.49 18.06
C LEU A 93 -15.05 8.06 17.94
N ALA A 94 -15.78 7.13 17.34
CA ALA A 94 -15.24 5.81 17.04
C ALA A 94 -14.01 5.90 16.12
N ARG A 95 -13.09 4.95 16.25
CA ARG A 95 -11.95 4.79 15.35
C ARG A 95 -12.07 3.48 14.61
N SER A 96 -11.56 3.45 13.39
CA SER A 96 -11.43 2.23 12.60
C SER A 96 -10.33 1.34 13.15
N ILE A 97 -10.61 0.04 13.31
CA ILE A 97 -9.57 -0.96 13.57
C ILE A 97 -8.43 -0.85 12.55
N CYS A 98 -8.73 -0.53 11.28
CA CYS A 98 -7.72 -0.38 10.23
C CYS A 98 -6.69 0.69 10.54
N THR A 99 -7.15 1.92 10.84
CA THR A 99 -6.26 3.06 11.07
C THR A 99 -5.37 2.81 12.28
N VAL A 100 -5.99 2.49 13.42
CA VAL A 100 -5.26 2.38 14.69
C VAL A 100 -4.33 1.17 14.75
N THR A 101 -4.71 0.05 14.14
CA THR A 101 -3.86 -1.16 14.11
C THR A 101 -2.64 -0.94 13.22
N CYS A 102 -2.85 -0.38 12.02
CA CYS A 102 -1.77 -0.27 11.04
C CYS A 102 -0.81 0.88 11.33
N LYS A 103 -1.27 1.99 11.95
CA LYS A 103 -0.48 3.24 12.03
C LYS A 103 -0.31 3.80 13.46
N TRP A 104 -1.03 3.28 14.45
CA TRP A 104 -1.01 3.79 15.83
C TRP A 104 -0.57 2.77 16.88
N THR A 105 -0.28 1.52 16.49
CA THR A 105 0.12 0.40 17.35
C THR A 105 -0.97 -0.14 18.28
N TRP A 106 -2.25 -0.03 17.89
CA TRP A 106 -3.34 -0.74 18.57
C TRP A 106 -3.21 -2.26 18.36
N LEU A 107 -3.34 -3.03 19.43
CA LEU A 107 -3.28 -4.49 19.39
C LEU A 107 -4.70 -5.04 19.22
N ALA A 108 -5.19 -5.09 17.98
CA ALA A 108 -6.56 -5.53 17.69
C ALA A 108 -6.90 -6.94 18.18
N HIS A 109 -5.93 -7.86 18.18
CA HIS A 109 -6.10 -9.23 18.67
C HIS A 109 -6.21 -9.31 20.21
N GLU A 110 -5.76 -8.28 20.93
CA GLU A 110 -5.92 -8.13 22.38
C GLU A 110 -6.97 -7.07 22.75
N ASN A 111 -7.55 -6.40 21.75
CA ASN A 111 -8.50 -5.30 21.89
C ASN A 111 -8.03 -4.22 22.89
N ARG A 112 -6.75 -3.80 22.80
CA ARG A 112 -6.17 -2.79 23.70
C ARG A 112 -5.09 -1.91 23.07
N TRP A 113 -4.91 -0.74 23.68
CA TRP A 113 -3.69 0.06 23.58
C TRP A 113 -2.67 -0.48 24.56
N ASP A 114 -1.39 -0.44 24.20
CA ASP A 114 -0.31 -0.82 25.12
C ASP A 114 0.19 0.39 25.92
N ALA A 115 -0.26 0.52 27.17
CA ALA A 115 0.15 1.63 28.03
C ALA A 115 1.65 1.68 28.31
N ASP A 116 2.32 0.52 28.36
CA ASP A 116 3.77 0.47 28.57
C ASP A 116 4.52 1.07 27.38
N TYR A 117 4.07 0.77 26.15
CA TYR A 117 4.60 1.38 24.95
C TYR A 117 4.54 2.91 25.00
N PHE A 118 3.34 3.48 25.24
CA PHE A 118 3.15 4.92 25.24
C PHE A 118 3.94 5.61 26.36
N ARG A 119 4.07 4.98 27.54
CA ARG A 119 4.93 5.50 28.61
C ARG A 119 6.41 5.45 28.22
N THR A 120 6.86 4.34 27.65
CA THR A 120 8.25 4.11 27.21
C THR A 120 8.69 5.13 26.17
N ILE A 121 7.84 5.45 25.18
CA ILE A 121 8.19 6.39 24.11
C ILE A 121 8.01 7.87 24.49
N GLY A 122 7.63 8.16 25.74
CA GLY A 122 7.45 9.52 26.21
C GLY A 122 6.11 10.17 25.82
N LEU A 123 5.07 9.37 25.58
CA LEU A 123 3.67 9.80 25.37
C LEU A 123 2.75 9.32 26.52
N SER A 124 3.26 9.35 27.76
CA SER A 124 2.56 8.86 28.95
C SER A 124 1.20 9.50 29.18
N GLU A 125 1.03 10.78 28.81
CA GLU A 125 -0.24 11.52 28.94
C GLU A 125 -1.39 10.79 28.23
N LEU A 126 -1.13 10.16 27.07
CA LEU A 126 -2.15 9.41 26.35
C LEU A 126 -2.60 8.18 27.14
N ALA A 127 -1.70 7.49 27.82
CA ALA A 127 -2.03 6.35 28.67
C ALA A 127 -2.70 6.80 29.99
N ASP A 128 -2.22 7.87 30.61
CA ASP A 128 -2.76 8.44 31.85
C ASP A 128 -4.20 8.95 31.68
N GLU A 129 -4.54 9.44 30.49
CA GLU A 129 -5.87 9.91 30.13
C GLU A 129 -6.74 8.80 29.51
N ASN A 130 -6.39 7.53 29.72
CA ASN A 130 -7.11 6.37 29.21
C ASN A 130 -7.38 6.47 27.70
N PHE A 131 -6.40 6.98 26.94
CA PHE A 131 -6.41 7.11 25.48
C PHE A 131 -7.56 7.93 24.90
N ALA A 132 -8.18 8.80 25.70
CA ALA A 132 -9.35 9.60 25.29
C ALA A 132 -9.10 10.45 24.03
N ARG A 133 -7.86 10.90 23.82
CA ARG A 133 -7.47 11.72 22.65
C ARG A 133 -7.26 10.90 21.37
N ILE A 134 -6.97 9.61 21.47
CA ILE A 134 -6.63 8.75 20.30
C ILE A 134 -7.67 7.67 20.02
N GLY A 135 -8.67 7.50 20.90
CA GLY A 135 -9.83 6.65 20.68
C GLY A 135 -10.00 5.59 21.76
N GLN A 136 -11.20 5.52 22.35
CA GLN A 136 -11.60 4.50 23.33
C GLN A 136 -12.57 3.47 22.73
N ARG A 137 -13.27 3.84 21.65
CA ARG A 137 -14.19 2.96 20.94
C ARG A 137 -13.60 2.65 19.57
N ILE A 138 -13.07 1.44 19.42
CA ILE A 138 -12.48 0.98 18.17
C ILE A 138 -13.45 -0.01 17.53
N LEU A 139 -13.84 0.23 16.28
CA LEU A 139 -14.89 -0.52 15.58
C LEU A 139 -14.37 -1.11 14.27
N ALA A 140 -14.95 -2.24 13.87
CA ALA A 140 -14.60 -2.90 12.62
C ALA A 140 -15.09 -2.07 11.40
N PRO A 141 -14.34 -2.09 10.29
CA PRO A 141 -14.79 -1.49 9.02
C PRO A 141 -16.18 -2.00 8.61
N GLY A 142 -17.02 -1.10 8.08
CA GLY A 142 -18.40 -1.43 7.70
C GLY A 142 -19.42 -1.32 8.84
N THR A 143 -18.99 -1.17 10.10
CA THR A 143 -19.90 -0.89 11.21
C THR A 143 -20.56 0.48 11.03
N PRO A 144 -21.88 0.64 11.24
CA PRO A 144 -22.52 1.95 11.20
C PRO A 144 -21.96 2.92 12.27
N CYS A 145 -21.63 4.14 11.86
CA CYS A 145 -21.23 5.23 12.75
C CYS A 145 -22.47 6.00 13.23
N ALA A 146 -22.65 6.09 14.55
CA ALA A 146 -23.79 6.75 15.20
C ALA A 146 -25.12 6.48 14.47
N SER A 147 -25.85 7.55 14.14
CA SER A 147 -27.11 7.50 13.37
C SER A 147 -26.92 7.90 11.90
N GLY A 148 -25.69 7.82 11.35
CA GLY A 148 -25.36 8.28 10.01
C GLY A 148 -25.07 9.78 9.92
N LEU A 149 -25.28 10.37 8.73
CA LEU A 149 -24.98 11.78 8.47
C LEU A 149 -25.70 12.72 9.44
N THR A 150 -24.93 13.63 10.04
CA THR A 150 -25.48 14.78 10.78
C THR A 150 -26.25 15.72 9.86
N GLU A 151 -27.08 16.58 10.44
CA GLU A 151 -27.81 17.59 9.67
C GLU A 151 -26.87 18.54 8.90
N GLN A 152 -25.73 18.91 9.49
CA GLN A 152 -24.72 19.73 8.84
C GLN A 152 -24.08 18.99 7.66
N ALA A 153 -23.57 17.78 7.88
CA ALA A 153 -22.89 17.02 6.83
C ALA A 153 -23.84 16.67 5.67
N ALA A 154 -25.09 16.30 5.98
CA ALA A 154 -26.14 16.05 5.00
C ALA A 154 -26.40 17.28 4.11
N ARG A 155 -26.48 18.48 4.69
CA ARG A 155 -26.63 19.73 3.93
C ARG A 155 -25.41 20.05 3.06
N GLU A 156 -24.20 19.89 3.59
CA GLU A 156 -22.95 20.14 2.86
C GLU A 156 -22.77 19.19 1.66
N MET A 157 -23.25 17.95 1.77
CA MET A 157 -23.15 16.92 0.72
C MET A 157 -24.38 16.83 -0.19
N GLY A 158 -25.49 17.51 0.13
CA GLY A 158 -26.74 17.41 -0.62
C GLY A 158 -27.44 16.05 -0.48
N LEU A 159 -27.33 15.40 0.68
CA LEU A 159 -27.87 14.06 0.98
C LEU A 159 -28.91 14.11 2.12
N PRO A 160 -29.74 13.05 2.30
CA PRO A 160 -30.64 12.96 3.44
C PRO A 160 -29.92 12.85 4.79
N VAL A 161 -30.47 13.51 5.80
CA VAL A 161 -30.04 13.35 7.21
C VAL A 161 -30.20 11.89 7.62
N GLY A 162 -29.21 11.35 8.35
CA GLY A 162 -29.22 9.96 8.78
C GLY A 162 -28.88 8.95 7.69
N THR A 163 -28.42 9.39 6.51
CA THR A 163 -27.82 8.48 5.52
C THR A 163 -26.72 7.67 6.21
N PRO A 164 -26.74 6.32 6.14
CA PRO A 164 -25.76 5.49 6.84
C PRO A 164 -24.32 5.83 6.43
N VAL A 165 -23.44 5.89 7.43
CA VAL A 165 -22.00 6.08 7.24
C VAL A 165 -21.30 4.92 7.93
N ALA A 166 -20.39 4.28 7.23
CA ALA A 166 -19.59 3.19 7.77
C ALA A 166 -18.31 3.71 8.44
N VAL A 167 -17.83 2.98 9.44
CA VAL A 167 -16.43 3.05 9.87
C VAL A 167 -15.55 2.74 8.66
N GLY A 168 -14.65 3.67 8.35
CA GLY A 168 -13.85 3.66 7.14
C GLY A 168 -12.57 2.81 7.21
N LEU A 169 -11.75 2.95 6.17
CA LEU A 169 -10.45 2.29 6.00
C LEU A 169 -9.43 3.30 5.48
N ILE A 170 -8.14 3.00 5.64
CA ILE A 170 -7.07 3.62 4.86
C ILE A 170 -7.29 3.29 3.37
N ASP A 171 -6.94 4.20 2.47
CA ASP A 171 -7.15 4.11 1.02
C ASP A 171 -6.70 2.79 0.39
N ALA A 172 -5.49 2.32 0.68
CA ALA A 172 -4.97 1.05 0.19
C ALA A 172 -5.85 -0.13 0.64
N HIS A 173 -6.32 -0.11 1.89
CA HIS A 173 -7.13 -1.17 2.47
C HIS A 173 -8.55 -1.17 1.88
N ALA A 174 -9.12 0.01 1.64
CA ALA A 174 -10.35 0.15 0.86
C ALA A 174 -10.17 -0.40 -0.56
N GLY A 175 -9.05 -0.07 -1.22
CA GLY A 175 -8.69 -0.67 -2.50
C GLY A 175 -8.58 -2.20 -2.44
N GLY A 176 -8.00 -2.74 -1.36
CA GLY A 176 -7.97 -4.18 -1.09
C GLY A 176 -9.36 -4.79 -1.05
N ILE A 177 -10.28 -4.23 -0.25
CA ILE A 177 -11.70 -4.66 -0.19
C ILE A 177 -12.36 -4.64 -1.57
N GLY A 178 -12.15 -3.57 -2.33
CA GLY A 178 -12.70 -3.42 -3.68
C GLY A 178 -12.07 -4.31 -4.76
N THR A 179 -11.02 -5.10 -4.42
CA THR A 179 -10.31 -5.92 -5.42
C THR A 179 -10.33 -7.41 -5.07
N VAL A 180 -10.08 -7.79 -3.81
CA VAL A 180 -9.85 -9.20 -3.43
C VAL A 180 -11.13 -10.02 -3.23
N GLY A 181 -12.30 -9.40 -3.33
CA GLY A 181 -13.61 -10.00 -3.12
C GLY A 181 -14.06 -11.03 -4.18
N VAL A 182 -13.33 -11.14 -5.28
CA VAL A 182 -13.62 -12.05 -6.40
C VAL A 182 -13.31 -13.51 -6.08
N GLU A 183 -13.89 -14.44 -6.85
CA GLU A 183 -13.62 -15.89 -6.74
C GLU A 183 -13.86 -16.43 -5.31
N GLU A 184 -12.86 -17.11 -4.73
CA GLU A 184 -12.88 -17.62 -3.35
C GLU A 184 -12.63 -16.54 -2.28
N GLY A 185 -12.54 -15.27 -2.67
CA GLY A 185 -12.42 -14.12 -1.79
C GLY A 185 -11.01 -13.84 -1.28
N ALA A 186 -10.93 -13.06 -0.20
CA ALA A 186 -9.71 -12.42 0.28
C ALA A 186 -8.58 -13.38 0.70
N LEU A 187 -8.90 -14.63 1.05
CA LEU A 187 -7.90 -15.65 1.41
C LEU A 187 -7.17 -16.24 0.20
N SER A 188 -7.81 -16.23 -0.97
CA SER A 188 -7.22 -16.78 -2.20
C SER A 188 -6.55 -15.72 -3.06
N ASN A 189 -6.83 -14.44 -2.83
CA ASN A 189 -6.38 -13.33 -3.66
C ASN A 189 -5.49 -12.36 -2.89
N LEU A 190 -4.29 -12.11 -3.41
CA LEU A 190 -3.45 -10.99 -2.98
C LEU A 190 -3.87 -9.74 -3.76
N ALA A 191 -4.10 -8.62 -3.09
CA ALA A 191 -4.26 -7.33 -3.77
C ALA A 191 -2.88 -6.76 -4.11
N TYR A 192 -2.64 -6.45 -5.39
CA TYR A 192 -1.44 -5.78 -5.87
C TYR A 192 -1.82 -4.40 -6.45
N VAL A 193 -1.70 -3.37 -5.62
CA VAL A 193 -1.97 -1.98 -6.01
C VAL A 193 -0.72 -1.43 -6.66
N PHE A 194 -0.70 -1.34 -7.99
CA PHE A 194 0.47 -0.96 -8.77
C PHE A 194 0.33 0.44 -9.39
N GLY A 195 1.00 1.42 -8.77
CA GLY A 195 1.13 2.80 -9.25
C GLY A 195 2.58 3.27 -9.20
N THR A 196 2.80 4.51 -8.74
CA THR A 196 4.15 5.08 -8.51
C THR A 196 5.01 4.15 -7.65
N SER A 197 4.44 3.65 -6.56
CA SER A 197 4.92 2.52 -5.76
C SER A 197 4.00 1.31 -5.97
N SER A 198 4.33 0.17 -5.37
CA SER A 198 3.40 -0.96 -5.30
C SER A 198 3.14 -1.38 -3.86
N CYS A 199 1.89 -1.76 -3.57
CA CYS A 199 1.48 -2.32 -2.29
C CYS A 199 0.87 -3.70 -2.49
N THR A 200 1.30 -4.66 -1.68
CA THR A 200 0.74 -6.02 -1.64
C THR A 200 -0.01 -6.22 -0.34
N MET A 201 -1.27 -6.63 -0.42
CA MET A 201 -2.12 -6.92 0.74
C MET A 201 -2.59 -8.38 0.67
N THR A 202 -2.16 -9.18 1.64
CA THR A 202 -2.49 -10.61 1.72
C THR A 202 -3.24 -10.90 3.01
N SER A 203 -4.40 -11.56 2.91
CA SER A 203 -5.19 -11.95 4.07
C SER A 203 -4.95 -13.41 4.46
N THR A 204 -4.97 -13.69 5.77
CA THR A 204 -4.81 -15.03 6.35
C THR A 204 -5.80 -15.25 7.49
N ALA A 205 -6.19 -16.49 7.74
CA ALA A 205 -7.09 -16.83 8.85
C ALA A 205 -6.35 -16.84 10.20
N GLU A 206 -5.10 -17.29 10.19
CA GLU A 206 -4.20 -17.35 11.35
C GLU A 206 -3.05 -16.35 11.17
N PRO A 207 -2.47 -15.82 12.25
CA PRO A 207 -1.38 -14.85 12.14
C PRO A 207 -0.15 -15.46 11.47
N ALA A 208 0.38 -14.78 10.46
CA ALA A 208 1.62 -15.15 9.79
C ALA A 208 2.66 -14.02 9.91
N PHE A 209 3.78 -14.30 10.57
CA PHE A 209 4.89 -13.36 10.71
C PHE A 209 5.88 -13.59 9.57
N VAL A 210 5.90 -12.66 8.61
CA VAL A 210 6.79 -12.71 7.45
C VAL A 210 7.88 -11.64 7.62
N PRO A 211 9.17 -12.03 7.77
CA PRO A 211 10.24 -11.06 7.92
C PRO A 211 10.24 -10.00 6.80
N GLY A 212 10.38 -8.73 7.19
CA GLY A 212 10.39 -7.58 6.26
C GLY A 212 9.07 -7.27 5.56
N VAL A 213 7.96 -7.85 6.02
CA VAL A 213 6.59 -7.50 5.63
C VAL A 213 5.86 -6.98 6.87
N TRP A 214 5.06 -5.94 6.73
CA TRP A 214 4.29 -5.38 7.83
C TRP A 214 3.10 -6.28 8.19
N GLY A 215 2.64 -6.19 9.44
CA GLY A 215 1.67 -7.11 10.01
C GLY A 215 2.33 -8.25 10.80
N PRO A 216 1.56 -9.29 11.18
CA PRO A 216 0.17 -9.51 10.81
C PRO A 216 -0.79 -8.59 11.60
N TYR A 217 -1.66 -7.86 10.90
CA TYR A 217 -2.65 -6.96 11.49
C TYR A 217 -4.03 -7.61 11.55
N TYR A 218 -4.52 -7.91 12.75
CA TYR A 218 -5.83 -8.55 12.92
C TYR A 218 -6.99 -7.59 12.58
N SER A 219 -7.92 -8.05 11.75
CA SER A 219 -9.14 -7.33 11.33
C SER A 219 -8.90 -5.94 10.72
N ALA A 220 -7.69 -5.67 10.22
CA ALA A 220 -7.30 -4.35 9.72
C ALA A 220 -7.80 -4.03 8.30
N MET A 221 -8.30 -5.02 7.56
CA MET A 221 -8.92 -4.82 6.25
C MET A 221 -10.25 -5.57 6.18
N VAL A 222 -10.22 -6.91 6.12
CA VAL A 222 -11.41 -7.75 6.20
C VAL A 222 -11.64 -8.15 7.67
N PRO A 223 -12.80 -7.85 8.26
CA PRO A 223 -13.10 -8.24 9.63
C PRO A 223 -12.91 -9.75 9.86
N GLY A 224 -12.17 -10.11 10.92
CA GLY A 224 -11.86 -11.50 11.28
C GLY A 224 -10.65 -12.12 10.60
N LEU A 225 -9.99 -11.44 9.64
CA LEU A 225 -8.77 -11.92 8.99
C LEU A 225 -7.54 -11.12 9.42
N TRP A 226 -6.37 -11.76 9.35
CA TRP A 226 -5.07 -11.12 9.53
C TRP A 226 -4.54 -10.60 8.21
N LEU A 227 -4.04 -9.37 8.20
CA LEU A 227 -3.47 -8.71 7.03
C LEU A 227 -1.94 -8.66 7.12
N SER A 228 -1.26 -9.08 6.05
CA SER A 228 0.15 -8.75 5.80
C SER A 228 0.25 -7.70 4.70
N GLU A 229 1.02 -6.64 4.96
CA GLU A 229 1.23 -5.53 4.03
C GLU A 229 2.71 -5.49 3.60
N GLY A 230 2.95 -5.75 2.32
CA GLY A 230 4.28 -5.68 1.69
C GLY A 230 4.28 -4.72 0.51
N GLY A 231 5.37 -4.68 -0.24
CA GLY A 231 5.40 -4.07 -1.58
C GLY A 231 6.73 -3.40 -1.91
N GLN A 232 6.74 -2.59 -2.96
CA GLN A 232 7.96 -2.01 -3.54
C GLN A 232 7.86 -0.48 -3.49
N SER A 233 8.80 0.17 -2.78
CA SER A 233 8.79 1.62 -2.55
C SER A 233 8.78 2.45 -3.84
N ALA A 234 9.43 1.95 -4.88
CA ALA A 234 9.37 2.48 -6.23
C ALA A 234 9.01 1.34 -7.18
N ALA A 235 7.91 1.51 -7.93
CA ALA A 235 7.48 0.54 -8.92
C ALA A 235 7.28 1.24 -10.26
N GLY A 236 6.18 1.98 -10.48
CA GLY A 236 6.01 2.83 -11.65
C GLY A 236 7.11 3.90 -11.75
N ALA A 237 7.44 4.54 -10.62
CA ALA A 237 8.55 5.49 -10.56
C ALA A 237 9.91 4.87 -10.86
N ALA A 238 10.10 3.58 -10.54
CA ALA A 238 11.33 2.87 -10.87
C ALA A 238 11.46 2.65 -12.38
N ILE A 239 10.35 2.40 -13.08
CA ILE A 239 10.33 2.34 -14.55
C ILE A 239 10.60 3.73 -15.13
N ASP A 240 9.92 4.77 -14.66
CA ASP A 240 10.16 6.13 -15.16
C ASP A 240 11.62 6.58 -14.97
N GLN A 241 12.20 6.29 -13.80
CA GLN A 241 13.60 6.56 -13.50
C GLN A 241 14.55 5.75 -14.39
N LEU A 242 14.26 4.47 -14.61
CA LEU A 242 15.04 3.60 -15.48
C LEU A 242 15.07 4.13 -16.91
N LEU A 243 13.90 4.51 -17.45
CA LEU A 243 13.78 5.05 -18.80
C LEU A 243 14.54 6.38 -18.94
N ALA A 244 14.53 7.22 -17.91
CA ALA A 244 15.22 8.51 -17.92
C ALA A 244 16.75 8.42 -18.08
N PHE A 245 17.36 7.26 -17.77
CA PHE A 245 18.80 7.06 -18.00
C PHE A 245 19.15 6.78 -19.46
N HIS A 246 18.18 6.41 -20.30
CA HIS A 246 18.45 5.97 -21.66
C HIS A 246 18.52 7.16 -22.64
N PRO A 247 19.51 7.23 -23.54
CA PRO A 247 19.68 8.34 -24.48
C PRO A 247 18.48 8.60 -25.41
N ALA A 248 17.77 7.55 -25.83
CA ALA A 248 16.57 7.67 -26.67
C ALA A 248 15.29 8.09 -25.91
N ALA A 249 15.36 8.34 -24.59
CA ALA A 249 14.17 8.61 -23.78
C ALA A 249 13.45 9.91 -24.20
N GLU A 250 14.20 10.96 -24.54
CA GLU A 250 13.61 12.23 -24.99
C GLU A 250 12.92 12.09 -26.34
N GLU A 251 13.53 11.39 -27.30
CA GLU A 251 12.88 11.07 -28.58
C GLU A 251 11.59 10.27 -28.35
N ALA A 252 11.65 9.23 -27.52
CA ALA A 252 10.49 8.41 -27.19
C ALA A 252 9.38 9.21 -26.48
N ARG A 253 9.72 10.16 -25.61
CA ARG A 253 8.75 11.06 -24.95
C ARG A 253 8.02 11.93 -25.96
N LEU A 254 8.73 12.51 -26.92
CA LEU A 254 8.10 13.32 -27.98
C LEU A 254 7.14 12.48 -28.83
N LEU A 255 7.54 11.25 -29.18
CA LEU A 255 6.69 10.32 -29.92
C LEU A 255 5.45 9.88 -29.12
N ALA A 256 5.61 9.59 -27.83
CA ALA A 256 4.50 9.23 -26.94
C ALA A 256 3.53 10.41 -26.75
N GLN A 257 4.06 11.63 -26.57
CA GLN A 257 3.26 12.85 -26.48
C GLN A 257 2.47 13.12 -27.77
N ALA A 258 3.10 12.94 -28.93
CA ALA A 258 2.41 13.07 -30.23
C ALA A 258 1.29 12.03 -30.40
N ALA A 259 1.40 10.88 -29.74
CA ALA A 259 0.35 9.85 -29.68
C ALA A 259 -0.69 10.09 -28.55
N GLY A 260 -0.51 11.11 -27.70
CA GLY A 260 -1.39 11.39 -26.57
C GLY A 260 -1.31 10.35 -25.45
N GLN A 261 -0.18 9.64 -25.33
CA GLN A 261 0.01 8.54 -24.39
C GLN A 261 1.14 8.83 -23.38
N PRO A 262 1.05 8.34 -22.14
CA PRO A 262 2.22 8.25 -21.25
C PRO A 262 3.31 7.36 -21.86
N LEU A 263 4.58 7.72 -21.65
CA LEU A 263 5.73 6.99 -22.22
C LEU A 263 5.71 5.48 -21.95
N PRO A 264 5.49 4.99 -20.70
CA PRO A 264 5.47 3.54 -20.45
C PRO A 264 4.37 2.80 -21.21
N VAL A 265 3.21 3.45 -21.42
CA VAL A 265 2.10 2.88 -22.20
C VAL A 265 2.48 2.79 -23.68
N TRP A 266 3.05 3.86 -24.22
CA TRP A 266 3.52 3.88 -25.61
C TRP A 266 4.61 2.82 -25.86
N LEU A 267 5.56 2.64 -24.93
CA LEU A 267 6.58 1.59 -25.03
C LEU A 267 5.95 0.19 -25.00
N ALA A 268 4.96 -0.03 -24.13
CA ALA A 268 4.24 -1.30 -24.04
C ALA A 268 3.49 -1.64 -25.35
N ASP A 269 2.84 -0.65 -25.98
CA ASP A 269 2.21 -0.83 -27.30
C ASP A 269 3.25 -1.19 -28.37
N ARG A 270 4.43 -0.54 -28.36
CA ARG A 270 5.52 -0.86 -29.30
C ARG A 270 6.08 -2.26 -29.09
N VAL A 271 6.19 -2.72 -27.85
CA VAL A 271 6.59 -4.10 -27.56
C VAL A 271 5.55 -5.08 -28.09
N MET A 272 4.25 -4.82 -27.87
CA MET A 272 3.18 -5.69 -28.36
C MET A 272 3.14 -5.78 -29.89
N GLN A 273 3.56 -4.73 -30.61
CA GLN A 273 3.67 -4.77 -32.08
C GLN A 273 4.81 -5.69 -32.59
N ARG A 274 5.77 -6.06 -31.73
CA ARG A 274 6.94 -6.88 -32.09
C ARG A 274 6.80 -8.35 -31.72
N CYS A 275 5.77 -8.71 -30.95
CA CYS A 275 5.59 -10.06 -30.42
C CYS A 275 4.28 -10.63 -30.93
N ALA A 276 4.25 -11.93 -31.23
CA ALA A 276 2.99 -12.58 -31.60
C ALA A 276 2.08 -12.76 -30.36
N GLN A 277 2.70 -12.92 -29.19
CA GLN A 277 2.03 -13.09 -27.91
C GLN A 277 2.73 -12.23 -26.84
N PRO A 278 2.02 -11.69 -25.84
CA PRO A 278 2.66 -10.79 -24.87
C PRO A 278 3.76 -11.46 -24.04
N SER A 279 3.66 -12.76 -23.74
CA SER A 279 4.67 -13.52 -22.98
C SER A 279 6.02 -13.63 -23.70
N GLU A 280 6.04 -13.57 -25.05
CA GLU A 280 7.28 -13.57 -25.84
C GLU A 280 8.13 -12.31 -25.61
N ALA A 281 7.52 -11.21 -25.14
CA ALA A 281 8.21 -9.95 -24.96
C ALA A 281 9.40 -10.00 -23.98
N VAL A 282 9.46 -10.99 -23.08
CA VAL A 282 10.63 -11.23 -22.23
C VAL A 282 11.92 -11.49 -23.05
N ALA A 283 11.79 -12.01 -24.27
CA ALA A 283 12.93 -12.26 -25.17
C ALA A 283 13.62 -10.95 -25.60
N LEU A 284 12.89 -9.83 -25.66
CA LEU A 284 13.49 -8.50 -25.93
C LEU A 284 14.49 -8.09 -24.86
N ALA A 285 14.35 -8.59 -23.63
CA ALA A 285 15.26 -8.32 -22.53
C ALA A 285 16.43 -9.33 -22.44
N ALA A 286 16.73 -10.06 -23.53
CA ALA A 286 17.85 -11.00 -23.56
C ALA A 286 19.18 -10.31 -23.22
N GLY A 287 19.96 -10.92 -22.33
CA GLY A 287 21.24 -10.37 -21.84
C GLY A 287 21.13 -9.19 -20.88
N LEU A 288 19.98 -8.50 -20.82
CA LEU A 288 19.73 -7.33 -19.98
C LEU A 288 18.93 -7.69 -18.72
N HIS A 289 19.42 -7.27 -17.57
CA HIS A 289 18.80 -7.53 -16.27
C HIS A 289 18.70 -6.26 -15.44
N VAL A 290 17.54 -6.06 -14.79
CA VAL A 290 17.29 -4.91 -13.92
C VAL A 290 16.78 -5.39 -12.56
N VAL A 291 17.43 -4.92 -11.49
CA VAL A 291 16.92 -4.96 -10.11
C VAL A 291 16.47 -3.54 -9.78
N PRO A 292 15.17 -3.22 -9.77
CA PRO A 292 14.68 -1.84 -9.77
C PRO A 292 14.57 -1.19 -8.37
N GLU A 293 15.53 -1.44 -7.48
CA GLU A 293 15.52 -0.98 -6.07
C GLU A 293 16.08 0.44 -5.91
N PHE A 294 15.60 1.40 -6.72
CA PHE A 294 16.11 2.78 -6.72
C PHE A 294 15.91 3.50 -5.37
N LEU A 295 14.87 3.14 -4.62
CA LEU A 295 14.52 3.72 -3.33
C LEU A 295 14.60 2.68 -2.19
N GLY A 296 15.54 1.73 -2.30
CA GLY A 296 15.66 0.63 -1.35
C GLY A 296 14.67 -0.50 -1.60
N ASN A 297 14.76 -1.53 -0.76
CA ASN A 297 13.84 -2.68 -0.74
C ASN A 297 12.95 -2.60 0.51
N ARG A 298 11.64 -2.43 0.32
CA ARG A 298 10.68 -2.49 1.43
C ARG A 298 10.42 -3.93 1.85
N ALA A 299 9.95 -4.76 0.93
CA ALA A 299 9.70 -6.18 1.18
C ALA A 299 10.40 -7.07 0.14
N PRO A 300 10.87 -8.27 0.51
CA PRO A 300 10.82 -8.85 1.86
C PRO A 300 12.07 -8.53 2.72
N PHE A 301 13.02 -7.71 2.26
CA PHE A 301 14.30 -7.55 2.94
C PHE A 301 14.40 -6.37 3.90
N ALA A 302 13.45 -5.43 3.86
CA ALA A 302 13.45 -4.21 4.69
C ALA A 302 14.82 -3.48 4.70
N ASP A 303 15.42 -3.33 3.51
CA ASP A 303 16.73 -2.74 3.30
C ASP A 303 16.60 -1.37 2.60
N PRO A 304 16.52 -0.25 3.34
CA PRO A 304 16.39 1.09 2.76
C PRO A 304 17.65 1.54 2.00
N HIS A 305 18.78 0.85 2.20
CA HIS A 305 20.05 1.17 1.56
C HIS A 305 20.24 0.39 0.26
N ALA A 306 19.34 -0.53 -0.10
CA ALA A 306 19.41 -1.20 -1.39
C ALA A 306 19.37 -0.18 -2.55
N ARG A 307 20.02 -0.51 -3.66
CA ARG A 307 20.14 0.35 -4.84
C ARG A 307 19.90 -0.47 -6.09
N ALA A 308 19.38 0.18 -7.11
CA ALA A 308 19.08 -0.48 -8.37
C ALA A 308 20.36 -0.98 -9.06
N ILE A 309 20.21 -2.07 -9.81
CA ILE A 309 21.26 -2.64 -10.65
C ILE A 309 20.73 -2.70 -12.07
N ILE A 310 21.54 -2.26 -13.02
CA ILE A 310 21.31 -2.43 -14.45
C ILE A 310 22.54 -3.16 -14.99
N CYS A 311 22.34 -4.40 -15.46
CA CYS A 311 23.41 -5.30 -15.87
C CYS A 311 23.19 -5.78 -17.31
N GLY A 312 24.27 -5.85 -18.10
CA GLY A 312 24.23 -6.27 -19.50
C GLY A 312 24.06 -5.13 -20.49
N LEU A 313 24.47 -3.91 -20.13
CA LEU A 313 24.49 -2.76 -21.05
C LEU A 313 25.58 -2.91 -22.10
N GLY A 314 25.23 -2.64 -23.36
CA GLY A 314 26.15 -2.52 -24.49
C GLY A 314 26.36 -1.06 -24.91
N MET A 315 26.68 -0.85 -26.19
CA MET A 315 26.92 0.47 -26.79
C MET A 315 25.71 1.01 -27.56
N GLU A 316 24.64 0.22 -27.66
CA GLU A 316 23.38 0.55 -28.33
C GLU A 316 22.68 1.71 -27.59
N ARG A 317 22.05 2.60 -28.35
CA ARG A 317 21.41 3.82 -27.83
C ARG A 317 20.10 4.15 -28.53
N ASP A 318 19.56 3.21 -29.30
CA ASP A 318 18.37 3.39 -30.13
C ASP A 318 17.07 3.04 -29.38
N LEU A 319 15.94 3.23 -30.05
CA LEU A 319 14.63 2.91 -29.49
C LEU A 319 14.44 1.41 -29.22
N ASP A 320 15.13 0.54 -29.95
CA ASP A 320 15.05 -0.91 -29.76
C ASP A 320 15.69 -1.32 -28.44
N ASN A 321 16.85 -0.74 -28.12
CA ASN A 321 17.48 -0.89 -26.82
C ASN A 321 16.64 -0.31 -25.68
N LEU A 322 15.95 0.81 -25.90
CA LEU A 322 15.00 1.36 -24.92
C LEU A 322 13.85 0.39 -24.61
N LEU A 323 13.30 -0.28 -25.63
CA LEU A 323 12.26 -1.30 -25.44
C LEU A 323 12.79 -2.51 -24.66
N ALA A 324 14.01 -2.95 -24.95
CA ALA A 324 14.68 -4.00 -24.18
C ALA A 324 14.86 -3.61 -22.70
N LEU A 325 15.28 -2.37 -22.44
CA LEU A 325 15.45 -1.83 -21.09
C LEU A 325 14.12 -1.73 -20.34
N TYR A 326 13.08 -1.24 -21.00
CA TYR A 326 11.71 -1.23 -20.46
C TYR A 326 11.26 -2.63 -20.06
N MET A 327 11.42 -3.63 -20.94
CA MET A 327 11.05 -5.02 -20.66
C MET A 327 11.89 -5.65 -19.54
N ALA A 328 13.18 -5.34 -19.47
CA ALA A 328 14.04 -5.80 -18.38
C ALA A 328 13.60 -5.21 -17.03
N GLY A 329 13.26 -3.91 -17.00
CA GLY A 329 12.71 -3.24 -15.83
C GLY A 329 11.38 -3.84 -15.37
N LEU A 330 10.45 -4.06 -16.31
CA LEU A 330 9.14 -4.65 -16.04
C LEU A 330 9.26 -6.07 -15.49
N CYS A 331 10.14 -6.90 -16.07
CA CYS A 331 10.47 -8.22 -15.51
C CYS A 331 11.02 -8.10 -14.09
N GLY A 332 11.91 -7.13 -13.85
CA GLY A 332 12.48 -6.86 -12.53
C GLY A 332 11.43 -6.51 -11.48
N ILE A 333 10.39 -5.75 -11.84
CA ILE A 333 9.24 -5.47 -10.97
C ILE A 333 8.49 -6.77 -10.63
N GLY A 334 8.20 -7.59 -11.64
CA GLY A 334 7.54 -8.89 -11.44
C GLY A 334 8.35 -9.86 -10.58
N TYR A 335 9.68 -9.88 -10.74
CA TYR A 335 10.56 -10.68 -9.89
C TYR A 335 10.61 -10.18 -8.45
N GLY A 336 10.57 -8.87 -8.21
CA GLY A 336 10.42 -8.32 -6.86
C GLY A 336 9.09 -8.74 -6.21
N LEU A 337 7.98 -8.70 -6.96
CA LEU A 337 6.69 -9.22 -6.50
C LEU A 337 6.77 -10.72 -6.19
N ARG A 338 7.44 -11.50 -7.04
CA ARG A 338 7.68 -12.92 -6.80
C ARG A 338 8.48 -13.19 -5.52
N GLN A 339 9.49 -12.37 -5.19
CA GLN A 339 10.21 -12.50 -3.92
C GLN A 339 9.29 -12.32 -2.70
N ILE A 340 8.34 -11.38 -2.78
CA ILE A 340 7.35 -11.17 -1.72
C ILE A 340 6.46 -12.42 -1.57
N LEU A 341 5.96 -12.95 -2.69
CA LEU A 341 5.15 -14.18 -2.71
C LEU A 341 5.91 -15.39 -2.16
N ASP A 342 7.18 -15.56 -2.55
CA ASP A 342 8.02 -16.66 -2.07
C ASP A 342 8.30 -16.55 -0.56
N ALA A 343 8.55 -15.33 -0.05
CA ALA A 343 8.74 -15.08 1.38
C ALA A 343 7.46 -15.36 2.19
N GLN A 344 6.30 -14.95 1.67
CA GLN A 344 4.99 -15.27 2.25
C GLN A 344 4.74 -16.77 2.26
N ARG A 345 4.99 -17.47 1.15
CA ARG A 345 4.81 -18.93 1.03
C ARG A 345 5.70 -19.69 2.00
N ALA A 346 6.94 -19.25 2.20
CA ALA A 346 7.86 -19.86 3.18
C ALA A 346 7.34 -19.79 4.63
N CYS A 347 6.42 -18.87 4.91
CA CYS A 347 5.77 -18.70 6.22
C CYS A 347 4.36 -19.30 6.28
N GLY A 348 3.98 -20.14 5.30
CA GLY A 348 2.67 -20.82 5.26
C GLY A 348 1.52 -19.99 4.69
N VAL A 349 1.79 -18.81 4.15
CA VAL A 349 0.77 -17.98 3.49
C VAL A 349 0.56 -18.48 2.07
N ASN A 350 -0.67 -18.91 1.77
CA ASN A 350 -1.03 -19.43 0.45
C ASN A 350 -1.87 -18.41 -0.31
N THR A 351 -1.42 -18.04 -1.51
CA THR A 351 -2.14 -17.19 -2.45
C THR A 351 -2.33 -17.95 -3.75
N ARG A 352 -3.52 -17.81 -4.37
CA ARG A 352 -3.85 -18.44 -5.65
C ARG A 352 -3.81 -17.47 -6.81
N ASN A 353 -4.26 -16.24 -6.59
CA ASN A 353 -4.28 -15.20 -7.62
C ASN A 353 -3.74 -13.87 -7.09
N ILE A 354 -3.28 -13.04 -8.03
CA ILE A 354 -2.92 -11.65 -7.77
C ILE A 354 -3.97 -10.76 -8.43
N ALA A 355 -4.75 -10.08 -7.61
CA ALA A 355 -5.74 -9.11 -8.06
C ALA A 355 -5.07 -7.74 -8.24
N ILE A 356 -4.83 -7.33 -9.48
CA ILE A 356 -4.07 -6.13 -9.80
C ILE A 356 -4.99 -4.90 -9.94
N SER A 357 -4.55 -3.79 -9.38
CA SER A 357 -5.16 -2.47 -9.58
C SER A 357 -4.10 -1.37 -9.72
N GLY A 358 -4.53 -0.12 -9.92
CA GLY A 358 -3.63 1.02 -10.09
C GLY A 358 -3.21 1.27 -11.54
N GLY A 359 -2.83 2.52 -11.83
CA GLY A 359 -2.60 3.00 -13.20
C GLY A 359 -1.44 2.30 -13.92
N ALA A 360 -0.34 2.00 -13.21
CA ALA A 360 0.83 1.36 -13.81
C ALA A 360 0.56 -0.10 -14.23
N GLY A 361 -0.42 -0.74 -13.59
CA GLY A 361 -0.84 -2.11 -13.87
C GLY A 361 -1.94 -2.25 -14.94
N GLN A 362 -2.37 -1.18 -15.62
CA GLN A 362 -3.52 -1.24 -16.53
C GLN A 362 -3.23 -1.92 -17.88
N HIS A 363 -2.00 -1.85 -18.36
CA HIS A 363 -1.68 -2.32 -19.71
C HIS A 363 -1.66 -3.87 -19.79
N PRO A 364 -2.28 -4.51 -20.81
CA PRO A 364 -2.31 -5.97 -20.94
C PRO A 364 -0.94 -6.66 -20.92
N LEU A 365 0.06 -6.06 -21.59
CA LEU A 365 1.44 -6.55 -21.56
C LEU A 365 2.01 -6.60 -20.13
N VAL A 366 1.78 -5.55 -19.34
CA VAL A 366 2.24 -5.47 -17.95
C VAL A 366 1.65 -6.62 -17.13
N ARG A 367 0.34 -6.83 -17.26
CA ARG A 367 -0.37 -7.90 -16.53
C ARG A 367 0.13 -9.28 -16.93
N GLN A 368 0.35 -9.53 -18.22
CA GLN A 368 0.87 -10.81 -18.69
C GLN A 368 2.30 -11.07 -18.17
N ILE A 369 3.20 -10.09 -18.29
CA ILE A 369 4.59 -10.24 -17.83
C ILE A 369 4.68 -10.40 -16.32
N LEU A 370 3.82 -9.74 -15.55
CA LEU A 370 3.72 -9.97 -14.10
C LEU A 370 3.25 -11.40 -13.79
N ALA A 371 2.26 -11.93 -14.52
CA ALA A 371 1.83 -13.32 -14.39
C ALA A 371 2.97 -14.30 -14.66
N ASP A 372 3.65 -14.14 -15.79
CA ASP A 372 4.75 -15.01 -16.21
C ASP A 372 5.94 -14.93 -15.24
N ALA A 373 6.29 -13.72 -14.79
CA ALA A 373 7.38 -13.50 -13.85
C ALA A 373 7.10 -14.13 -12.48
N CYS A 374 5.85 -14.01 -11.99
CA CYS A 374 5.42 -14.56 -10.70
C CYS A 374 5.14 -16.06 -10.76
N GLY A 375 4.80 -16.60 -11.93
CA GLY A 375 4.27 -17.96 -12.07
C GLY A 375 2.91 -18.11 -11.39
N MET A 376 2.10 -17.05 -11.36
CA MET A 376 0.78 -17.01 -10.71
C MET A 376 -0.19 -16.17 -11.55
N PRO A 377 -1.48 -16.55 -11.68
CA PRO A 377 -2.46 -15.77 -12.41
C PRO A 377 -2.60 -14.34 -11.87
N ILE A 378 -2.60 -13.37 -12.80
CA ILE A 378 -3.06 -12.00 -12.54
C ILE A 378 -4.52 -11.90 -12.96
N LEU A 379 -5.37 -11.30 -12.13
CA LEU A 379 -6.75 -10.97 -12.46
C LEU A 379 -7.01 -9.47 -12.29
N THR A 380 -7.96 -8.97 -13.09
CA THR A 380 -8.46 -7.59 -13.02
C THR A 380 -9.92 -7.58 -12.62
N THR A 381 -10.37 -6.49 -12.01
CA THR A 381 -11.77 -6.30 -11.65
C THR A 381 -12.46 -5.33 -12.62
N GLN A 382 -13.78 -5.48 -12.78
CA GLN A 382 -14.57 -4.61 -13.66
C GLN A 382 -14.61 -3.15 -13.20
N CYS A 383 -14.49 -2.90 -11.90
CA CYS A 383 -14.39 -1.55 -11.37
C CYS A 383 -12.98 -1.00 -11.57
N SER A 384 -12.88 0.14 -12.25
CA SER A 384 -11.63 0.87 -12.46
C SER A 384 -11.14 1.61 -11.21
N GLU A 385 -12.03 1.87 -10.25
CA GLU A 385 -11.78 2.67 -9.04
C GLU A 385 -12.00 1.83 -7.76
N PRO A 386 -11.09 0.88 -7.44
CA PRO A 386 -11.30 -0.07 -6.36
C PRO A 386 -11.37 0.57 -4.97
N VAL A 387 -10.72 1.71 -4.75
CA VAL A 387 -10.81 2.45 -3.48
C VAL A 387 -12.23 2.98 -3.24
N LEU A 388 -12.86 3.50 -4.30
CA LEU A 388 -14.25 3.96 -4.25
C LEU A 388 -15.21 2.77 -4.09
N LEU A 389 -14.99 1.67 -4.83
CA LEU A 389 -15.79 0.45 -4.68
C LEU A 389 -15.69 -0.12 -3.27
N GLY A 390 -14.48 -0.22 -2.71
CA GLY A 390 -14.28 -0.70 -1.34
C GLY A 390 -14.99 0.18 -0.31
N SER A 391 -14.92 1.50 -0.47
CA SER A 391 -15.66 2.44 0.39
C SER A 391 -17.18 2.26 0.26
N ALA A 392 -17.69 2.05 -0.96
CA ALA A 392 -19.10 1.79 -1.22
C ALA A 392 -19.56 0.44 -0.64
N ILE A 393 -18.70 -0.59 -0.68
CA ILE A 393 -18.93 -1.89 -0.03
C ILE A 393 -19.14 -1.71 1.48
N LEU A 394 -18.31 -0.91 2.15
CA LEU A 394 -18.51 -0.60 3.58
C LEU A 394 -19.83 0.13 3.82
N GLY A 395 -20.16 1.12 2.97
CA GLY A 395 -21.43 1.84 3.02
C GLY A 395 -22.65 0.93 2.83
N ALA A 396 -22.55 -0.07 1.94
CA ALA A 396 -23.59 -1.06 1.71
C ALA A 396 -23.83 -1.92 2.95
N VAL A 397 -22.77 -2.30 3.68
CA VAL A 397 -22.91 -3.02 4.96
C VAL A 397 -23.55 -2.13 6.02
N ALA A 398 -23.07 -0.90 6.19
CA ALA A 398 -23.64 0.03 7.17
C ALA A 398 -25.12 0.38 6.86
N GLY A 399 -25.49 0.36 5.57
CA GLY A 399 -26.85 0.56 5.09
C GLY A 399 -27.72 -0.71 5.08
N ASN A 400 -27.26 -1.83 5.64
CA ASN A 400 -27.95 -3.12 5.68
C ASN A 400 -28.32 -3.69 4.29
N ILE A 401 -27.58 -3.31 3.23
CA ILE A 401 -27.73 -3.90 1.89
C ILE A 401 -27.07 -5.29 1.82
N ALA A 402 -26.03 -5.50 2.63
CA ALA A 402 -25.35 -6.78 2.78
C ALA A 402 -25.05 -7.03 4.27
N PRO A 403 -25.08 -8.30 4.74
CA PRO A 403 -24.97 -8.62 6.16
C PRO A 403 -23.54 -8.52 6.71
N SER A 404 -22.52 -8.58 5.85
CA SER A 404 -21.12 -8.49 6.24
C SER A 404 -20.26 -7.90 5.12
N VAL A 405 -19.07 -7.40 5.47
CA VAL A 405 -18.08 -6.93 4.49
C VAL A 405 -17.72 -8.03 3.50
N THR A 406 -17.55 -9.26 3.97
CA THR A 406 -17.22 -10.42 3.12
C THR A 406 -18.34 -10.72 2.11
N ASP A 407 -19.60 -10.64 2.52
CA ASP A 407 -20.73 -10.89 1.62
C ASP A 407 -20.90 -9.76 0.60
N ALA A 408 -20.73 -8.51 1.06
CA ALA A 408 -20.74 -7.34 0.18
C ALA A 408 -19.60 -7.40 -0.86
N MET A 409 -18.39 -7.80 -0.46
CA MET A 409 -17.26 -8.00 -1.37
C MET A 409 -17.60 -8.98 -2.50
N LYS A 410 -18.19 -10.14 -2.16
CA LYS A 410 -18.63 -11.14 -3.15
C LYS A 410 -19.73 -10.62 -4.06
N GLN A 411 -20.63 -9.80 -3.51
CA GLN A 411 -21.78 -9.26 -4.25
C GLN A 411 -21.36 -8.18 -5.26
N PHE A 412 -20.41 -7.31 -4.90
CA PHE A 412 -20.10 -6.10 -5.67
C PHE A 412 -18.77 -6.15 -6.44
N THR A 413 -17.93 -7.17 -6.21
CA THR A 413 -16.66 -7.31 -6.92
C THR A 413 -16.77 -8.39 -7.98
N HIS A 414 -16.45 -8.04 -9.23
CA HIS A 414 -16.52 -8.96 -10.37
C HIS A 414 -15.21 -8.97 -11.15
N VAL A 415 -14.80 -10.17 -11.57
CA VAL A 415 -13.64 -10.33 -12.45
C VAL A 415 -13.95 -9.73 -13.83
N ASP A 416 -12.97 -9.04 -14.38
CA ASP A 416 -12.94 -8.57 -15.76
C ASP A 416 -12.14 -9.53 -16.64
N ARG A 417 -10.87 -9.78 -16.31
CA ARG A 417 -9.99 -10.63 -17.12
C ARG A 417 -8.95 -11.38 -16.29
N TYR A 418 -8.55 -12.53 -16.82
CA TYR A 418 -7.42 -13.33 -16.35
C TYR A 418 -6.23 -13.23 -17.29
N TYR A 419 -5.03 -13.26 -16.71
CA TYR A 419 -3.75 -13.41 -17.37
C TYR A 419 -3.04 -14.57 -16.66
N SER A 420 -3.00 -15.72 -17.31
CA SER A 420 -2.36 -16.92 -16.75
C SER A 420 -0.90 -16.98 -17.19
N PRO A 421 0.01 -17.48 -16.34
CA PRO A 421 1.40 -17.70 -16.74
C PRO A 421 1.47 -18.63 -17.95
N ASP A 422 2.37 -18.32 -18.89
CA ASP A 422 2.64 -19.18 -20.04
C ASP A 422 3.77 -20.17 -19.72
N ASP A 423 3.43 -21.46 -19.73
CA ASP A 423 4.35 -22.58 -19.47
C ASP A 423 5.57 -22.57 -20.42
N ALA A 424 5.40 -22.10 -21.66
CA ALA A 424 6.48 -22.03 -22.64
C ALA A 424 7.61 -21.06 -22.22
N TRP A 425 7.27 -20.03 -21.45
CA TRP A 425 8.19 -18.97 -21.02
C TRP A 425 8.64 -19.11 -19.56
N GLN A 426 8.01 -20.00 -18.78
CA GLN A 426 8.27 -20.19 -17.35
C GLN A 426 9.74 -20.50 -17.05
N ALA A 427 10.38 -21.37 -17.83
CA ALA A 427 11.79 -21.72 -17.64
C ALA A 427 12.73 -20.52 -17.84
N LEU A 428 12.39 -19.61 -18.76
CA LEU A 428 13.17 -18.39 -18.98
C LEU A 428 12.99 -17.42 -17.81
N HIS A 429 11.75 -17.19 -17.36
CA HIS A 429 11.48 -16.37 -16.18
C HIS A 429 12.16 -16.91 -14.92
N GLN A 430 12.16 -18.25 -14.73
CA GLN A 430 12.86 -18.89 -13.63
C GLN A 430 14.37 -18.57 -13.64
N ARG A 431 15.05 -18.77 -14.78
CA ARG A 431 16.48 -18.44 -14.89
C ARG A 431 16.76 -16.96 -14.63
N ARG A 432 15.94 -16.08 -15.18
CA ARG A 432 16.07 -14.62 -14.98
C ARG A 432 15.82 -14.23 -13.52
N TYR A 433 14.89 -14.89 -12.83
CA TYR A 433 14.63 -14.70 -11.41
C TYR A 433 15.81 -15.16 -10.53
N ASP A 434 16.45 -16.27 -10.89
CA ASP A 434 17.66 -16.73 -10.17
C ASP A 434 18.83 -15.75 -10.35
N ILE A 435 19.03 -15.22 -11.56
CA ILE A 435 20.01 -14.15 -11.82
C ILE A 435 19.65 -12.88 -11.05
N TYR A 436 18.38 -12.48 -11.03
CA TYR A 436 17.89 -11.33 -10.26
C TYR A 436 18.30 -11.43 -8.78
N LYS A 437 18.10 -12.60 -8.15
CA LYS A 437 18.51 -12.84 -6.76
C LYS A 437 20.02 -12.74 -6.57
N GLN A 438 20.82 -13.27 -7.50
CA GLN A 438 22.29 -13.19 -7.44
C GLN A 438 22.80 -11.75 -7.58
N LEU A 439 22.25 -10.98 -8.52
CA LEU A 439 22.55 -9.57 -8.69
C LEU A 439 22.20 -8.77 -7.44
N GLN A 440 20.98 -8.94 -6.91
CA GLN A 440 20.53 -8.29 -5.68
C GLN A 440 21.44 -8.65 -4.49
N HIS A 441 21.84 -9.91 -4.35
CA HIS A 441 22.79 -10.33 -3.32
C HIS A 441 24.16 -9.65 -3.50
N THR A 442 24.67 -9.57 -4.72
CA THR A 442 25.94 -8.92 -5.04
C THR A 442 25.91 -7.43 -4.69
N ALA A 443 24.83 -6.71 -5.02
CA ALA A 443 24.68 -5.29 -4.64
C ALA A 443 24.69 -5.07 -3.13
N LYS A 444 24.20 -6.02 -2.32
CA LYS A 444 24.28 -5.91 -0.87
C LYS A 444 25.72 -5.96 -0.36
N LEU A 445 26.60 -6.69 -1.05
CA LEU A 445 28.02 -6.82 -0.69
C LEU A 445 28.87 -5.62 -1.14
N ILE A 446 28.45 -4.89 -2.18
CA ILE A 446 29.18 -3.73 -2.73
C ILE A 446 29.05 -2.47 -1.84
N LYS A 447 28.18 -2.50 -0.83
CA LYS A 447 28.00 -1.39 0.12
C LYS A 447 29.23 -1.26 1.03
N GLU A 448 30.29 -0.63 0.51
CA GLU A 448 31.45 -0.15 1.27
C GLU A 448 31.14 1.12 2.07
#